data_AF-A0A662W9L3-F1
#
_entry.id   AF-A0A662W9L3-F1
#
_cell.length_a   1.000
_cell.length_b   1.000
_cell.length_c   1.000
_cell.angle_alpha   90.00
_cell.angle_beta   90.00
_cell.angle_gamma   90.00
#
_symmetry.space_group_name_H-M   'P 1'
#
loop_
_entity.id
_entity.type
_entity.pdbx_description
1 polymer ?
#
loop_
_entity_poly.entity_id
_entity_poly.type
_entity_poly.pdbx_seq_one_letter_code
_entity_poly.pdbx_strand_id
1 'polypeptide(L)'
;MLDERRLLLISQFGIEGYSLLARIACRHPKILWISSNPYIPCKMLDLYAYNGNARVLGFSSRRKTATINPMNLNELGIAVSSSIERGHAVVFSCISELLMFHKVERVYYFLSNIMDKAEEGQFIGLIIEGAQDEKDELLIATLFDAVFKLKKGKDQILLLPELYIPGTAYTLRYEKGLVDIEVLEEVVANV
;
A
#
# COMPACT_ATOMS: atom_id res chain seq x y z
N MET A 1 3.55 -15.22 -6.02
CA MET A 1 2.45 -14.32 -5.61
C MET A 1 3.10 -13.08 -5.02
N LEU A 2 2.43 -11.91 -4.92
CA LEU A 2 3.07 -10.65 -4.47
C LEU A 2 3.53 -10.72 -3.00
N ASP A 3 4.70 -11.31 -2.77
CA ASP A 3 5.24 -11.71 -1.47
C ASP A 3 6.52 -10.92 -1.12
N GLU A 4 6.86 -9.90 -1.92
CA GLU A 4 7.99 -9.03 -1.69
C GLU A 4 7.83 -8.25 -0.37
N ARG A 5 8.92 -8.12 0.38
CA ARG A 5 8.88 -7.55 1.74
C ARG A 5 8.44 -6.09 1.71
N ARG A 6 8.90 -5.31 0.73
CA ARG A 6 8.54 -3.91 0.54
C ARG A 6 7.90 -3.74 -0.83
N LEU A 7 6.57 -3.63 -0.85
CA LEU A 7 5.80 -3.48 -2.08
C LEU A 7 5.21 -2.07 -2.18
N LEU A 8 5.40 -1.42 -3.32
CA LEU A 8 4.74 -0.17 -3.65
C LEU A 8 3.70 -0.38 -4.74
N LEU A 9 2.49 0.13 -4.51
CA LEU A 9 1.45 0.23 -5.52
C LEU A 9 1.29 1.69 -5.95
N ILE A 10 1.40 1.93 -7.25
CA ILE A 10 1.06 3.20 -7.89
C ILE A 10 -0.31 3.00 -8.54
N SER A 11 -1.29 3.82 -8.19
CA SER A 11 -2.65 3.70 -8.71
C SER A 11 -3.25 5.07 -8.94
N GLN A 12 -4.16 5.17 -9.91
CA GLN A 12 -5.10 6.29 -9.95
C GLN A 12 -5.93 6.36 -8.66
N PHE A 13 -6.42 7.55 -8.33
CA PHE A 13 -7.33 7.74 -7.20
C PHE A 13 -8.60 6.90 -7.39
N GLY A 14 -8.86 6.00 -6.45
CA GLY A 14 -9.95 5.04 -6.58
C GLY A 14 -9.93 3.99 -5.47
N ILE A 15 -10.91 3.09 -5.53
CA ILE A 15 -11.12 2.03 -4.54
C ILE A 15 -10.31 0.77 -4.87
N GLU A 16 -9.89 0.64 -6.12
CA GLU A 16 -9.20 -0.50 -6.69
C GLU A 16 -7.84 -0.73 -6.02
N GLY A 17 -7.06 0.35 -5.84
CA GLY A 17 -5.79 0.30 -5.12
C GLY A 17 -5.95 -0.17 -3.68
N TYR A 18 -6.91 0.41 -2.93
CA TYR A 18 -7.20 0.00 -1.56
C TYR A 18 -7.66 -1.46 -1.46
N SER A 19 -8.44 -1.92 -2.43
CA SER A 19 -8.90 -3.31 -2.48
C SER A 19 -7.75 -4.29 -2.71
N LEU A 20 -6.79 -3.95 -3.58
CA LEU A 20 -5.58 -4.75 -3.77
C LEU A 20 -4.68 -4.75 -2.52
N LEU A 21 -4.48 -3.61 -1.88
CA LEU A 21 -3.73 -3.54 -0.61
C LEU A 21 -4.37 -4.45 0.45
N ALA A 22 -5.70 -4.41 0.59
CA ALA A 22 -6.41 -5.28 1.52
C ALA A 22 -6.25 -6.76 1.16
N ARG A 23 -6.35 -7.10 -0.13
CA ARG A 23 -6.15 -8.49 -0.59
C ARG A 23 -4.78 -9.05 -0.20
N ILE A 24 -3.74 -8.23 -0.32
CA ILE A 24 -2.36 -8.61 0.05
C ILE A 24 -2.24 -8.66 1.58
N ALA A 25 -2.67 -7.61 2.29
CA ALA A 25 -2.54 -7.49 3.74
C ALA A 25 -3.32 -8.55 4.52
N CYS A 26 -4.52 -8.95 4.05
CA CYS A 26 -5.37 -9.96 4.69
C CYS A 26 -4.77 -11.38 4.73
N ARG A 27 -3.63 -11.62 4.06
CA ARG A 27 -2.85 -12.86 4.19
C ARG A 27 -2.06 -12.94 5.49
N HIS A 28 -1.87 -11.80 6.16
CA HIS A 28 -1.11 -11.71 7.41
C HIS A 28 -2.04 -11.77 8.62
N PRO A 29 -1.62 -12.36 9.74
CA PRO A 29 -2.43 -12.48 10.96
C PRO A 29 -2.63 -11.15 11.70
N LYS A 30 -1.76 -10.16 11.41
CA LYS A 30 -1.78 -8.84 12.01
C LYS A 30 -1.60 -7.75 10.95
N ILE A 31 -2.42 -6.72 10.99
CA ILE A 31 -2.37 -5.58 10.06
C ILE A 31 -2.29 -4.27 10.85
N LEU A 32 -1.33 -3.43 10.49
CA LEU A 32 -1.26 -2.03 10.91
C LEU A 32 -1.47 -1.17 9.67
N TRP A 33 -2.63 -0.52 9.56
CA TRP A 33 -2.98 0.28 8.38
C TRP A 33 -3.02 1.77 8.72
N ILE A 34 -2.15 2.55 8.08
CA ILE A 34 -2.10 4.00 8.15
C ILE A 34 -2.79 4.58 6.92
N SER A 35 -3.81 5.41 7.14
CA SER A 35 -4.62 5.99 6.06
C SER A 35 -5.06 7.42 6.38
N SER A 36 -5.17 8.26 5.35
CA SER A 36 -5.78 9.58 5.48
C SER A 36 -7.26 9.48 5.84
N ASN A 37 -7.96 8.53 5.20
CA ASN A 37 -9.35 8.21 5.47
C ASN A 37 -9.48 6.79 6.03
N PRO A 38 -9.68 6.61 7.34
CA PRO A 38 -9.79 5.29 7.96
C PRO A 38 -11.03 4.50 7.54
N TYR A 39 -12.05 5.15 6.95
CA TYR A 39 -13.27 4.46 6.53
C TYR A 39 -13.02 3.42 5.44
N ILE A 40 -12.16 3.73 4.47
CA ILE A 40 -11.91 2.85 3.32
C ILE A 40 -11.20 1.57 3.77
N PRO A 41 -10.06 1.60 4.51
CA PRO A 41 -9.45 0.41 5.08
C PRO A 41 -10.41 -0.45 5.90
N CYS A 42 -11.15 0.14 6.84
CA CYS A 42 -12.10 -0.60 7.66
C CYS A 42 -13.15 -1.32 6.80
N LYS A 43 -13.69 -0.63 5.78
CA LYS A 43 -14.69 -1.24 4.90
C LYS A 43 -14.09 -2.35 4.03
N MET A 44 -12.83 -2.22 3.60
CA MET A 44 -12.13 -3.27 2.86
C MET A 44 -11.91 -4.52 3.70
N LEU A 45 -11.43 -4.35 4.93
CA LEU A 45 -11.23 -5.47 5.86
C LEU A 45 -12.54 -6.21 6.13
N ASP A 46 -13.65 -5.48 6.31
CA ASP A 46 -15.00 -6.07 6.45
C ASP A 46 -15.40 -6.88 5.19
N LEU A 47 -15.18 -6.34 3.99
CA LEU A 47 -15.57 -7.00 2.74
C LEU A 47 -14.74 -8.26 2.45
N TYR A 48 -13.47 -8.28 2.86
CA TYR A 48 -12.62 -9.48 2.80
C TYR A 48 -12.86 -10.44 3.98
N ALA A 49 -13.84 -10.16 4.85
CA ALA A 49 -14.16 -10.94 6.04
C ALA A 49 -12.91 -11.23 6.91
N TYR A 50 -12.03 -10.25 7.04
CA TYR A 50 -10.78 -10.41 7.79
C TYR A 50 -11.07 -10.64 9.28
N ASN A 51 -10.54 -11.74 9.81
CA ASN A 51 -10.77 -12.20 11.19
C ASN A 51 -9.53 -12.11 12.08
N GLY A 52 -8.41 -11.58 11.56
CA GLY A 52 -7.18 -11.38 12.32
C GLY A 52 -7.19 -10.10 13.16
N ASN A 53 -6.03 -9.72 13.69
CA ASN A 53 -5.88 -8.47 14.41
C ASN A 53 -5.59 -7.33 13.43
N ALA A 54 -6.44 -6.31 13.36
CA ALA A 54 -6.20 -5.14 12.54
C ALA A 54 -6.30 -3.87 13.37
N ARG A 55 -5.29 -3.00 13.24
CA ARG A 55 -5.28 -1.66 13.81
C ARG A 55 -5.20 -0.64 12.68
N VAL A 56 -6.18 0.28 12.65
CA VAL A 56 -6.22 1.36 11.67
C VAL A 56 -5.90 2.69 12.36
N LEU A 57 -4.88 3.37 11.86
CA LEU A 57 -4.45 4.69 12.26
C LEU A 57 -4.88 5.70 11.19
N GLY A 58 -5.69 6.69 11.58
CA GLY A 58 -6.32 7.64 10.67
C GLY A 58 -5.87 9.08 10.89
N PHE A 59 -5.89 9.93 9.86
CA PHE A 59 -5.71 11.39 10.04
C PHE A 59 -6.96 12.10 10.54
N SER A 60 -8.12 11.42 10.48
CA SER A 60 -9.40 11.93 10.97
C SER A 60 -9.99 10.99 12.01
N SER A 61 -10.67 11.56 13.01
CA SER A 61 -11.36 10.79 14.04
C SER A 61 -12.65 10.20 13.48
N ARG A 62 -12.71 8.87 13.38
CA ARG A 62 -13.94 8.11 13.18
C ARG A 62 -13.95 6.90 14.13
N ARG A 63 -15.14 6.33 14.36
CA ARG A 63 -15.33 5.21 15.32
C ARG A 63 -14.29 4.11 15.06
N LYS A 64 -13.63 3.67 16.14
CA LYS A 64 -12.62 2.59 16.20
C LYS A 64 -11.22 2.89 15.63
N THR A 65 -10.88 4.14 15.30
CA THR A 65 -9.52 4.48 14.81
C THR A 65 -8.81 5.51 15.69
N ALA A 66 -7.53 5.27 15.95
CA ALA A 66 -6.69 6.29 16.60
C ALA A 66 -6.42 7.42 15.59
N THR A 67 -6.62 8.66 16.03
CA THR A 67 -6.35 9.84 15.20
C THR A 67 -4.91 10.29 15.37
N ILE A 68 -4.23 10.61 14.28
CA ILE A 68 -2.86 11.09 14.28
C ILE A 68 -2.76 12.34 13.42
N ASN A 69 -2.01 13.34 13.87
CA ASN A 69 -1.77 14.53 13.08
C ASN A 69 -0.77 14.26 11.93
N PRO A 70 -1.20 14.33 10.65
CA PRO A 70 -0.29 14.09 9.53
C PRO A 70 0.78 15.19 9.37
N MET A 71 0.56 16.37 9.94
CA MET A 71 1.53 17.48 9.91
C MET A 71 2.73 17.27 10.85
N ASN A 72 2.70 16.23 11.68
CA ASN A 72 3.76 15.93 12.63
C ASN A 72 4.32 14.52 12.41
N LEU A 73 5.31 14.40 11.51
CA LEU A 73 5.95 13.12 11.20
C LEU A 73 6.61 12.45 12.43
N ASN A 74 6.99 13.21 13.45
CA ASN A 74 7.57 12.65 14.66
C ASN A 74 6.51 11.93 15.49
N GLU A 75 5.35 12.58 15.70
CA GLU A 75 4.20 11.98 16.40
C GLU A 75 3.67 10.77 15.63
N LEU A 76 3.53 10.89 14.31
CA LEU A 76 3.17 9.77 13.44
C LEU A 76 4.19 8.64 13.56
N GLY A 77 5.49 8.96 13.55
CA GLY A 77 6.57 7.98 13.67
C GLY A 77 6.52 7.22 14.98
N ILE A 78 6.28 7.90 16.10
CA ILE A 78 6.12 7.29 17.41
C ILE A 78 4.87 6.40 17.45
N ALA A 79 3.74 6.90 16.97
CA ALA A 79 2.47 6.16 16.97
C ALA A 79 2.53 4.90 16.11
N VAL A 80 3.14 4.97 14.93
CA VAL A 80 3.35 3.82 14.05
C VAL A 80 4.36 2.86 14.68
N SER A 81 5.53 3.34 15.08
CA SER A 81 6.60 2.49 15.66
C SER A 81 6.16 1.72 16.90
N SER A 82 5.39 2.36 17.78
CA SER A 82 4.85 1.72 18.99
C SER A 82 3.73 0.71 18.71
N SER A 83 3.19 0.71 17.49
CA SER A 83 2.12 -0.21 17.05
C SER A 83 2.64 -1.36 16.19
N ILE A 84 3.91 -1.32 15.76
CA ILE A 84 4.51 -2.40 14.98
C ILE A 84 4.88 -3.54 15.94
N GLU A 85 4.33 -4.71 15.67
CA GLU A 85 4.72 -5.98 16.29
C GLU A 85 5.25 -6.92 15.21
N ARG A 86 6.00 -7.95 15.62
CA ARG A 86 6.55 -8.98 14.71
C ARG A 86 5.46 -9.61 13.83
N GLY A 87 5.76 -9.77 12.54
CA GLY A 87 4.86 -10.37 11.56
C GLY A 87 3.66 -9.51 11.13
N HIS A 88 3.68 -8.20 11.38
CA HIS A 88 2.66 -7.29 10.85
C HIS A 88 2.80 -7.08 9.34
N ALA A 89 1.67 -7.04 8.64
CA ALA A 89 1.56 -6.24 7.43
C ALA A 89 1.39 -4.76 7.82
N VAL A 90 2.37 -3.92 7.49
CA VAL A 90 2.32 -2.47 7.68
C VAL A 90 1.91 -1.83 6.36
N VAL A 91 0.71 -1.26 6.32
CA VAL A 91 0.13 -0.66 5.11
C VAL A 91 0.10 0.85 5.24
N PHE A 92 0.73 1.56 4.30
CA PHE A 92 0.65 3.01 4.16
C PHE A 92 -0.15 3.36 2.91
N SER A 93 -1.44 3.66 3.08
CA SER A 93 -2.30 4.08 1.96
C SER A 93 -2.37 5.60 1.78
N CYS A 94 -1.46 6.34 2.40
CA CYS A 94 -1.48 7.80 2.48
C CYS A 94 -0.11 8.45 2.18
N ILE A 95 0.75 7.77 1.42
CA ILE A 95 2.10 8.29 1.11
C ILE A 95 2.00 9.59 0.33
N SER A 96 1.12 9.65 -0.68
CA SER A 96 0.88 10.88 -1.45
C SER A 96 0.44 12.05 -0.57
N GLU A 97 -0.47 11.83 0.40
CA GLU A 97 -0.89 12.89 1.33
C GLU A 97 0.25 13.34 2.24
N LEU A 98 1.14 12.44 2.66
CA LEU A 98 2.34 12.83 3.42
C LEU A 98 3.27 13.70 2.56
N LEU A 99 3.44 13.39 1.27
CA LEU A 99 4.21 14.19 0.32
C LEU A 99 3.57 15.58 0.06
N MET A 100 2.25 15.70 0.18
CA MET A 100 1.59 17.01 0.11
C MET A 100 1.90 17.91 1.32
N PHE A 101 2.09 17.33 2.50
CA PHE A 101 2.35 18.09 3.74
C PHE A 101 3.82 18.31 4.04
N HIS A 102 4.70 17.46 3.50
CA HIS A 102 6.12 17.43 3.85
C HIS A 102 6.97 17.34 2.60
N LYS A 103 8.20 17.86 2.70
CA LYS A 103 9.20 17.65 1.65
C LYS A 103 9.51 16.17 1.48
N VAL A 104 9.76 15.74 0.25
CA VAL A 104 10.02 14.34 -0.11
C VAL A 104 11.12 13.71 0.73
N GLU A 105 12.20 14.43 1.05
CA GLU A 105 13.32 13.89 1.83
C GLU A 105 12.87 13.51 3.24
N ARG A 106 11.99 14.32 3.86
CA ARG A 106 11.46 14.02 5.19
C ARG A 106 10.57 12.79 5.17
N VAL A 107 9.75 12.64 4.12
CA VAL A 107 8.89 11.46 3.95
C VAL A 107 9.74 10.22 3.68
N TYR A 108 10.76 10.33 2.83
CA TYR A 108 11.71 9.27 2.54
C TYR A 108 12.37 8.75 3.82
N TYR A 109 12.99 9.63 4.63
CA TYR A 109 13.62 9.23 5.89
C TYR A 109 12.61 8.65 6.87
N PHE A 110 11.40 9.22 6.94
CA PHE A 110 10.33 8.70 7.77
C PHE A 110 9.95 7.27 7.37
N LEU A 111 9.68 7.01 6.08
CA LEU A 111 9.30 5.68 5.58
C LEU A 111 10.42 4.66 5.78
N SER A 112 11.67 5.02 5.46
CA SER A 112 12.84 4.15 5.68
C SER A 112 12.93 3.69 7.13
N ASN A 113 12.81 4.62 8.10
CA ASN A 113 12.85 4.30 9.53
C ASN A 113 11.70 3.38 9.96
N ILE A 114 10.53 3.50 9.35
CA ILE A 114 9.39 2.62 9.65
C ILE A 114 9.60 1.24 9.02
N MET A 115 10.11 1.17 7.79
CA MET A 115 10.42 -0.09 7.09
C MET A 115 11.46 -0.91 7.85
N ASP A 116 12.48 -0.28 8.42
CA ASP A 116 13.50 -0.97 9.22
C ASP A 116 12.90 -1.58 10.50
N LYS A 117 11.88 -0.95 11.09
CA LYS A 117 11.15 -1.52 12.23
C LYS A 117 10.17 -2.63 11.83
N ALA A 118 9.72 -2.62 10.58
CA ALA A 118 8.83 -3.62 10.02
C ALA A 118 9.57 -4.81 9.38
N GLU A 119 10.87 -4.99 9.66
CA GLU A 119 11.75 -5.97 9.00
C GLU A 119 11.23 -7.42 9.02
N GLU A 120 10.56 -7.82 10.10
CA GLU A 120 9.99 -9.16 10.27
C GLU A 120 8.58 -9.32 9.66
N GLY A 121 8.09 -8.32 8.92
CA GLY A 121 6.77 -8.28 8.30
C GLY A 121 6.79 -7.89 6.83
N GLN A 122 5.64 -7.47 6.31
CA GLN A 122 5.53 -6.90 4.96
C GLN A 122 5.15 -5.42 5.06
N PHE A 123 5.87 -4.57 4.33
CA PHE A 123 5.54 -3.16 4.18
C PHE A 123 4.88 -2.94 2.82
N ILE A 124 3.70 -2.34 2.80
CA ILE A 124 2.92 -2.11 1.58
C ILE A 124 2.56 -0.63 1.48
N GLY A 125 3.05 0.05 0.44
CA GLY A 125 2.79 1.45 0.17
C GLY A 125 1.76 1.64 -0.96
N LEU A 126 1.02 2.74 -0.89
CA LEU A 126 0.22 3.26 -2.00
C LEU A 126 0.62 4.70 -2.29
N ILE A 127 0.91 4.95 -3.56
CA ILE A 127 1.02 6.29 -4.13
C ILE A 127 -0.11 6.49 -5.13
N ILE A 128 -0.72 7.67 -5.07
CA ILE A 128 -1.68 8.13 -6.08
C ILE A 128 -0.90 8.70 -7.25
N GLU A 129 -1.11 8.13 -8.43
CA GLU A 129 -0.48 8.56 -9.68
C GLU A 129 -0.79 10.03 -9.95
N GLY A 130 0.27 10.84 -10.13
CA GLY A 130 0.15 12.26 -10.45
C GLY A 130 -0.22 13.18 -9.28
N ALA A 131 -0.25 12.68 -8.04
CA ALA A 131 -0.45 13.52 -6.85
C ALA A 131 0.82 14.26 -6.40
N GLN A 132 1.98 13.82 -6.85
CA GLN A 132 3.31 14.36 -6.58
C GLN A 132 4.10 14.47 -7.89
N ASP A 133 5.21 15.20 -7.87
CA ASP A 133 6.12 15.26 -9.01
C ASP A 133 6.77 13.89 -9.29
N GLU A 134 7.03 13.60 -10.57
CA GLU A 134 7.62 12.32 -11.01
C GLU A 134 8.95 12.01 -10.30
N LYS A 135 9.76 13.05 -10.02
CA LYS A 135 11.02 12.91 -9.29
C LYS A 135 10.82 12.44 -7.86
N ASP A 136 9.76 12.91 -7.20
CA ASP A 136 9.45 12.55 -5.83
C ASP A 136 8.90 11.12 -5.76
N GLU A 137 8.03 10.76 -6.71
CA GLU A 137 7.54 9.40 -6.87
C GLU A 137 8.70 8.42 -7.09
N LEU A 138 9.63 8.75 -7.99
CA LEU A 138 10.82 7.95 -8.25
C LEU A 138 11.69 7.79 -6.99
N LEU A 139 11.95 8.88 -6.26
CA LEU A 139 12.75 8.83 -5.04
C LEU A 139 12.10 7.91 -3.99
N ILE A 140 10.79 8.03 -3.77
CA ILE A 140 10.09 7.15 -2.84
C ILE A 140 10.08 5.71 -3.32
N ALA A 141 9.91 5.46 -4.62
CA ALA A 141 9.93 4.13 -5.21
C ALA A 141 11.23 3.37 -4.94
N THR A 142 12.38 4.07 -4.81
CA THR A 142 13.67 3.43 -4.48
C THR A 142 13.73 2.75 -3.11
N LEU A 143 12.77 3.01 -2.20
CA LEU A 143 12.68 2.34 -0.90
C LEU A 143 12.09 0.92 -0.97
N PHE A 144 11.47 0.56 -2.10
CA PHE A 144 10.68 -0.67 -2.22
C PHE A 144 11.39 -1.71 -3.08
N ASP A 145 11.19 -2.98 -2.72
CA ASP A 145 11.78 -4.13 -3.41
C ASP A 145 11.04 -4.39 -4.74
N ALA A 146 9.74 -4.12 -4.76
CA ALA A 146 8.91 -4.21 -5.96
C ALA A 146 7.94 -3.03 -6.04
N VAL A 147 7.78 -2.52 -7.25
CA VAL A 147 6.86 -1.42 -7.57
C VAL A 147 5.93 -1.88 -8.67
N PHE A 148 4.63 -1.75 -8.43
CA PHE A 148 3.61 -2.10 -9.39
C PHE A 148 2.70 -0.91 -9.69
N LYS A 149 2.29 -0.80 -10.95
CA LYS A 149 1.31 0.17 -11.40
C LYS A 149 -0.01 -0.50 -11.72
N LEU A 150 -1.07 0.00 -11.11
CA LEU A 150 -2.43 -0.41 -11.37
C LEU A 150 -2.98 0.38 -12.56
N LYS A 151 -3.17 -0.27 -13.71
CA LYS A 151 -3.80 0.33 -14.88
C LYS A 151 -5.21 -0.18 -15.06
N LYS A 152 -6.17 0.76 -15.12
CA LYS A 152 -7.56 0.46 -15.43
C LYS A 152 -7.73 0.39 -16.95
N GLY A 153 -8.04 -0.80 -17.46
CA GLY A 153 -8.50 -1.02 -18.82
C GLY A 153 -10.02 -0.84 -18.95
N LYS A 154 -10.57 -1.10 -20.14
CA LYS A 154 -12.02 -1.03 -20.38
C LYS A 154 -12.80 -2.10 -19.61
N ASP A 155 -12.28 -3.33 -19.58
CA ASP A 155 -12.97 -4.50 -19.00
C ASP A 155 -12.15 -5.22 -17.92
N GLN A 156 -10.93 -4.77 -17.65
CA GLN A 156 -9.99 -5.43 -16.73
C GLN A 156 -9.12 -4.43 -16.00
N ILE A 157 -8.60 -4.83 -14.84
CA ILE A 157 -7.55 -4.12 -14.13
C ILE A 157 -6.25 -4.90 -14.32
N LEU A 158 -5.20 -4.19 -14.71
CA LEU A 158 -3.87 -4.75 -14.91
C LEU A 158 -2.94 -4.29 -13.81
N LEU A 159 -2.12 -5.21 -13.31
CA LEU A 159 -1.01 -4.89 -12.43
C LEU A 159 0.29 -5.07 -13.22
N LEU A 160 0.97 -3.96 -13.48
CA LEU A 160 2.18 -3.91 -14.28
C LEU A 160 3.39 -3.66 -13.39
N PRO A 161 4.48 -4.44 -13.48
CA PRO A 161 5.71 -4.13 -12.76
C PRO A 161 6.38 -2.88 -13.35
N GLU A 162 6.78 -1.93 -12.51
CA GLU A 162 7.55 -0.73 -12.87
C GLU A 162 9.03 -0.86 -12.49
N LEU A 163 9.33 -1.50 -11.35
CA LEU A 163 10.68 -1.74 -10.85
C LEU A 163 10.88 -3.26 -10.63
N TYR A 164 11.62 -3.87 -11.56
CA TYR A 164 12.26 -5.20 -11.62
C TYR A 164 11.50 -6.44 -11.10
N ILE A 165 10.79 -7.14 -11.98
CA ILE A 165 11.12 -8.49 -12.49
C ILE A 165 10.73 -8.47 -13.98
N PRO A 166 11.64 -8.73 -14.93
CA PRO A 166 11.26 -8.80 -16.34
C PRO A 166 10.22 -9.90 -16.59
N GLY A 167 9.11 -9.56 -17.27
CA GLY A 167 8.23 -10.54 -17.93
C GLY A 167 6.92 -10.94 -17.25
N THR A 168 6.64 -10.52 -16.00
CA THR A 168 5.42 -10.97 -15.31
C THR A 168 4.35 -9.88 -15.22
N ALA A 169 3.31 -9.99 -16.05
CA ALA A 169 2.09 -9.22 -15.91
C ALA A 169 1.02 -10.04 -15.17
N TYR A 170 0.31 -9.43 -14.23
CA TYR A 170 -0.79 -10.08 -13.53
C TYR A 170 -2.13 -9.51 -14.01
N THR A 171 -3.09 -10.39 -14.29
CA THR A 171 -4.46 -9.97 -14.54
C THR A 171 -5.19 -9.92 -13.20
N LEU A 172 -5.86 -8.80 -12.94
CA LEU A 172 -6.68 -8.65 -11.76
C LEU A 172 -8.15 -8.71 -12.15
N ARG A 173 -8.88 -9.64 -11.53
CA ARG A 173 -10.34 -9.68 -11.65
C ARG A 173 -10.93 -8.77 -10.57
N TYR A 174 -11.69 -7.77 -10.99
CA TYR A 174 -12.38 -6.84 -10.10
C TYR A 174 -13.87 -7.12 -10.08
N GLU A 175 -14.36 -7.82 -9.07
CA GLU A 175 -15.78 -8.16 -8.94
C GLU A 175 -16.34 -7.61 -7.62
N LYS A 176 -17.42 -6.82 -7.70
CA LYS A 176 -18.14 -6.26 -6.54
C LYS A 176 -17.26 -5.48 -5.55
N GLY A 177 -16.17 -4.87 -6.02
CA GLY A 177 -15.27 -4.08 -5.18
C GLY A 177 -14.04 -4.84 -4.65
N LEU A 178 -13.92 -6.14 -4.97
CA LEU A 178 -12.82 -7.00 -4.54
C LEU A 178 -11.90 -7.34 -5.70
N VAL A 179 -10.60 -7.39 -5.40
CA VAL A 179 -9.53 -7.75 -6.34
C VAL A 179 -9.12 -9.20 -6.08
N ASP A 180 -9.16 -10.01 -7.13
CA ASP A 180 -8.48 -11.31 -7.19
C ASP A 180 -7.33 -11.26 -8.19
N ILE A 181 -6.23 -11.96 -7.86
CA ILE A 181 -4.99 -11.97 -8.65
C ILE A 181 -4.92 -13.30 -9.40
N GLU A 182 -4.86 -13.22 -10.74
CA GLU A 182 -4.58 -14.33 -11.63
C GLU A 182 -3.21 -14.08 -12.31
N VAL A 183 -2.31 -15.06 -12.22
CA VAL A 183 -1.01 -14.99 -12.90
C VAL A 183 -1.22 -15.35 -14.36
N LEU A 184 -0.77 -14.49 -15.28
CA LEU A 184 -0.65 -14.90 -16.68
C LEU A 184 0.59 -15.81 -16.79
N GLU A 185 0.41 -17.09 -17.09
CA GLU A 185 1.51 -17.93 -17.55
C GLU A 185 2.08 -17.32 -18.83
N GLU A 186 3.41 -17.37 -18.99
CA GLU A 186 4.13 -16.78 -20.12
C GLU A 186 3.41 -17.03 -21.44
N VAL A 187 2.99 -15.97 -22.12
CA VAL A 187 2.88 -16.04 -23.58
C VAL A 187 4.31 -16.12 -24.08
N VAL A 188 4.83 -17.35 -24.23
CA VAL A 188 6.01 -17.61 -25.03
C VAL A 188 5.68 -17.11 -26.43
N ALA A 189 6.05 -15.86 -26.70
CA ALA A 189 5.99 -15.31 -28.05
C ALA A 189 7.04 -16.07 -28.86
N ASN A 190 6.62 -17.15 -29.50
CA ASN A 190 7.33 -17.73 -30.63
C ASN A 190 7.27 -16.71 -31.78
N VAL A 191 8.25 -15.81 -31.88
CA VAL A 191 8.65 -15.16 -33.13
C VAL A 191 10.16 -14.97 -33.16
#